data_AF-A0A9D8K1Q0-F1
#
_entry.id   AF-A0A9D8K1Q0-F1
#
_cell.length_a   1.000
_cell.length_b   1.000
_cell.length_c   1.000
_cell.angle_alpha   90.00
_cell.angle_beta   90.00
_cell.angle_gamma   90.00
#
_symmetry.space_group_name_H-M   'P 1'
#
loop_
_entity.id
_entity.type
_entity.pdbx_description
1 polymer ?
#
loop_
_entity_poly.entity_id
_entity_poly.type
_entity_poly.pdbx_seq_one_letter_code
_entity_poly.pdbx_strand_id
1 'polypeptide(L)'
;MRGSACASAHWQAQRWWIVAAAALALAALVCGQASVNIHPMAGLALGVLQPIIVAAVAAVLLALTADGWRGFSRLRVWAHLVSGAWLSIPLSFLIEVIAVGAIGLAVLIALAILMPDPLIEFTRRYQSLEDLDMTLILGWALQPWAIALALIVAALIVPMIEELMKPIGVAIVARRRPSPMAAYLGGVMGGLGFAFTETLGNLINITDPWIVLIVARMGTMAMHGFTSGLVGWGWGQLAAKRPWRLVGAYAGAVALHGLWNSAVVIVVFSGLYFQQTPNPDPAAAILIGSAAAVCALLLLLLVPTCVAGMAWVGYRLRTTDRRSPIADH
;
A
#
# COMPACT_ATOMS: atom_id res chain seq x y z
N MET A 1 4.53 -44.14 23.78
CA MET A 1 5.18 -42.89 24.23
C MET A 1 6.43 -42.67 23.38
N ARG A 2 6.33 -41.85 22.33
CA ARG A 2 7.49 -41.33 21.59
C ARG A 2 7.26 -39.83 21.51
N GLY A 3 8.04 -39.08 22.29
CA GLY A 3 7.97 -37.62 22.33
C GLY A 3 8.41 -37.08 20.98
N SER A 4 7.45 -36.59 20.19
CA SER A 4 7.74 -35.61 19.16
C SER A 4 8.18 -34.36 19.90
N ALA A 5 9.49 -34.13 19.95
CA ALA A 5 10.07 -32.82 20.19
C ALA A 5 9.55 -31.90 19.08
N CYS A 6 8.35 -31.37 19.29
CA CYS A 6 7.72 -30.44 18.39
C CYS A 6 8.63 -29.22 18.41
N ALA A 7 9.26 -28.96 17.28
CA ALA A 7 10.01 -27.75 17.00
C ALA A 7 9.07 -26.55 17.11
N SER A 8 8.75 -26.18 18.35
CA SER A 8 8.25 -24.88 18.73
C SER A 8 9.43 -23.93 18.54
N ALA A 9 9.76 -23.67 17.28
CA ALA A 9 10.80 -22.73 16.89
C ALA A 9 10.52 -21.44 17.66
N HIS A 10 11.44 -21.13 18.58
CA HIS A 10 11.47 -19.94 19.39
C HIS A 10 11.56 -18.71 18.47
N TRP A 11 10.43 -18.31 17.86
CA TRP A 11 10.24 -16.96 17.33
C TRP A 11 10.18 -15.93 18.47
N GLN A 12 10.06 -16.43 19.71
CA GLN A 12 10.24 -15.63 20.91
C GLN A 12 11.72 -15.50 21.25
N ALA A 13 12.14 -14.24 21.26
CA ALA A 13 13.27 -13.71 22.01
C ALA A 13 14.65 -13.95 21.40
N GLN A 14 14.93 -13.15 20.38
CA GLN A 14 16.14 -12.35 20.44
C GLN A 14 15.88 -11.01 19.75
N ARG A 15 15.43 -10.01 20.51
CA ARG A 15 15.07 -8.65 20.02
C ARG A 15 16.17 -7.98 19.20
N TRP A 16 17.41 -8.49 19.27
CA TRP A 16 18.53 -8.02 18.46
C TRP A 16 18.28 -8.13 16.95
N TRP A 17 17.52 -9.12 16.46
CA TRP A 17 17.31 -9.23 15.01
C TRP A 17 16.44 -8.09 14.47
N ILE A 18 15.52 -7.55 15.28
CA ILE A 18 14.72 -6.37 14.92
C ILE A 18 15.62 -5.16 14.84
N VAL A 19 16.51 -4.99 15.83
CA VAL A 19 17.51 -3.92 15.85
C VAL A 19 18.47 -4.06 14.66
N ALA A 20 18.89 -5.28 14.34
CA ALA A 20 19.76 -5.56 13.19
C ALA A 20 19.05 -5.29 11.86
N ALA A 21 17.78 -5.67 11.70
CA ALA A 21 16.99 -5.38 10.51
C ALA A 21 16.77 -3.87 10.34
N ALA A 22 16.45 -3.16 11.42
CA ALA A 22 16.33 -1.71 11.40
C ALA A 22 17.66 -1.03 11.05
N ALA A 23 18.76 -1.47 11.67
CA ALA A 23 20.10 -0.97 11.37
C ALA A 23 20.51 -1.26 9.92
N LEU A 24 20.19 -2.44 9.39
CA LEU A 24 20.43 -2.82 8.01
C LEU A 24 19.63 -1.94 7.03
N ALA A 25 18.35 -1.70 7.32
CA ALA A 25 17.52 -0.81 6.52
C ALA A 25 18.09 0.63 6.50
N LEU A 26 18.50 1.15 7.65
CA LEU A 26 19.11 2.48 7.76
C LEU A 26 20.45 2.56 7.02
N ALA A 27 21.31 1.57 7.19
CA ALA A 27 22.60 1.50 6.50
C ALA A 27 22.42 1.42 4.98
N ALA A 28 21.52 0.56 4.51
CA ALA A 28 21.21 0.42 3.09
C ALA A 28 20.58 1.70 2.50
N LEU A 29 19.79 2.44 3.28
CA LEU A 29 19.21 3.71 2.88
C LEU A 29 20.29 4.79 2.68
N VAL A 30 21.24 4.91 3.62
CA VAL A 30 22.37 5.84 3.52
C VAL A 30 23.27 5.48 2.34
N CYS A 31 23.61 4.19 2.19
CA CYS A 31 24.40 3.71 1.05
C CYS A 31 23.68 3.95 -0.28
N GLY A 32 22.36 3.77 -0.32
CA GLY A 32 21.56 4.00 -1.52
C GLY A 32 21.58 5.46 -1.94
N GLN A 33 21.32 6.40 -1.03
CA GLN A 33 21.41 7.83 -1.34
C GLN A 33 22.84 8.24 -1.74
N ALA A 34 23.86 7.73 -1.05
CA ALA A 34 25.25 7.98 -1.43
C ALA A 34 25.54 7.48 -2.86
N SER A 35 24.97 6.34 -3.27
CA SER A 35 25.16 5.80 -4.62
C SER A 35 24.52 6.66 -5.71
N VAL A 36 23.35 7.26 -5.44
CA VAL A 36 22.68 8.21 -6.35
C VAL A 36 23.57 9.42 -6.59
N ASN A 37 24.18 9.95 -5.52
CA ASN A 37 25.05 11.13 -5.61
C ASN A 37 26.36 10.85 -6.40
N ILE A 38 26.75 9.59 -6.59
CA ILE A 38 28.04 9.23 -7.21
C ILE A 38 27.89 8.88 -8.71
N HIS A 39 26.67 8.63 -9.21
CA HIS A 39 26.16 8.56 -10.61
C HIS A 39 26.44 7.40 -11.61
N PRO A 40 27.60 6.70 -11.76
CA PRO A 40 27.69 5.63 -12.76
C PRO A 40 27.25 4.24 -12.25
N MET A 41 27.06 4.06 -10.94
CA MET A 41 26.70 2.75 -10.33
C MET A 41 25.38 2.76 -9.56
N ALA A 42 24.64 3.88 -9.56
CA ALA A 42 23.41 4.03 -8.78
C ALA A 42 22.39 2.94 -9.10
N GLY A 43 22.10 2.67 -10.38
CA GLY A 43 21.11 1.65 -10.76
C GLY A 43 21.42 0.24 -10.23
N LEU A 44 22.67 -0.21 -10.33
CA LEU A 44 23.08 -1.54 -9.85
C LEU A 44 23.04 -1.61 -8.31
N ALA A 45 23.54 -0.58 -7.64
CA ALA A 45 23.52 -0.50 -6.19
C ALA A 45 22.07 -0.46 -5.64
N LEU A 46 21.21 0.38 -6.21
CA LEU A 46 19.81 0.50 -5.82
C LEU A 46 19.02 -0.79 -6.09
N GLY A 47 19.30 -1.49 -7.20
CA GLY A 47 18.69 -2.78 -7.51
C GLY A 47 18.94 -3.85 -6.44
N VAL A 48 20.05 -3.78 -5.70
CA VAL A 48 20.37 -4.68 -4.59
C VAL A 48 19.89 -4.12 -3.25
N LEU A 49 20.09 -2.83 -3.00
CA LEU A 49 19.80 -2.21 -1.71
C LEU A 49 18.29 -2.08 -1.45
N GLN A 50 17.48 -1.76 -2.45
CA GLN A 50 16.04 -1.58 -2.27
C GLN A 50 15.33 -2.87 -1.83
N PRO A 51 15.55 -4.06 -2.45
CA PRO A 51 15.00 -5.31 -1.93
C PRO A 51 15.41 -5.61 -0.49
N ILE A 52 16.66 -5.31 -0.10
CA ILE A 52 17.14 -5.49 1.28
C ILE A 52 16.37 -4.59 2.24
N ILE A 53 16.20 -3.32 1.90
CA ILE A 53 15.47 -2.34 2.70
C ILE A 53 14.01 -2.79 2.88
N VAL A 54 13.33 -3.13 1.79
CA VAL A 54 11.92 -3.53 1.80
C VAL A 54 11.74 -4.82 2.60
N ALA A 55 12.62 -5.82 2.44
CA ALA A 55 12.61 -7.04 3.22
C ALA A 55 12.82 -6.78 4.72
N ALA A 56 13.79 -5.91 5.06
CA ALA A 56 14.08 -5.54 6.45
C ALA A 56 12.90 -4.82 7.10
N VAL A 57 12.25 -3.89 6.40
CA VAL A 57 11.08 -3.17 6.89
C VAL A 57 9.89 -4.11 7.07
N ALA A 58 9.61 -4.99 6.08
CA ALA A 58 8.58 -6.02 6.23
C ALA A 58 8.85 -6.90 7.46
N ALA A 59 10.10 -7.30 7.70
CA ALA A 59 10.47 -8.11 8.86
C ALA A 59 10.23 -7.36 10.18
N VAL A 60 10.58 -6.07 10.26
CA VAL A 60 10.31 -5.22 11.44
C VAL A 60 8.80 -5.08 11.68
N LEU A 61 8.01 -4.83 10.64
CA LEU A 61 6.56 -4.70 10.73
C LEU A 61 5.90 -6.03 11.18
N LEU A 62 6.33 -7.15 10.61
CA LEU A 62 5.90 -8.49 11.02
C LEU A 62 6.25 -8.77 12.49
N ALA A 63 7.41 -8.29 12.97
CA ALA A 63 7.86 -8.46 14.35
C ALA A 63 6.86 -7.90 15.37
N LEU A 64 6.17 -6.81 15.04
CA LEU A 64 5.16 -6.18 15.90
C LEU A 64 3.99 -7.12 16.20
N THR A 65 3.78 -8.11 15.32
CA THR A 65 2.72 -9.11 15.44
C THR A 65 3.24 -10.49 15.89
N ALA A 66 4.55 -10.67 16.07
CA ALA A 66 5.21 -11.97 16.25
C ALA A 66 4.69 -12.81 17.42
N ASP A 67 4.33 -12.20 18.56
CA ASP A 67 3.76 -12.98 19.68
C ASP A 67 2.40 -13.61 19.35
N GLY A 68 1.78 -13.19 18.24
CA GLY A 68 0.55 -13.75 17.72
C GLY A 68 0.73 -15.02 16.91
N TRP A 69 1.95 -15.31 16.46
CA TRP A 69 2.24 -16.35 15.49
C TRP A 69 2.28 -17.75 16.10
N ARG A 70 1.94 -17.90 17.39
CA ARG A 70 1.91 -19.20 18.06
C ARG A 70 0.93 -20.12 17.31
N GLY A 71 1.43 -21.24 16.79
CA GLY A 71 0.64 -22.19 15.99
C GLY A 71 0.66 -21.96 14.47
N PHE A 72 1.24 -20.86 13.98
CA PHE A 72 1.47 -20.66 12.55
C PHE A 72 2.65 -21.51 12.08
N SER A 73 2.38 -22.39 11.11
CA SER A 73 3.45 -23.09 10.40
C SER A 73 4.15 -22.13 9.45
N ARG A 74 5.45 -22.33 9.21
CA ARG A 74 6.22 -21.54 8.23
C ARG A 74 5.54 -21.50 6.86
N LEU A 75 4.98 -22.64 6.44
CA LEU A 75 4.24 -22.73 5.18
C LEU A 75 3.01 -21.80 5.15
N ARG A 76 2.26 -21.67 6.25
CA ARG A 76 1.11 -20.75 6.32
C ARG A 76 1.55 -19.29 6.24
N VAL A 77 2.64 -18.93 6.92
CA VAL A 77 3.22 -17.57 6.84
C VAL A 77 3.61 -17.24 5.39
N TRP A 78 4.36 -18.14 4.74
CA TRP A 78 4.76 -17.98 3.35
C TRP A 78 3.56 -17.95 2.41
N ALA A 79 2.55 -18.79 2.62
CA ALA A 79 1.36 -18.81 1.79
C ALA A 79 0.61 -17.46 1.83
N HIS A 80 0.48 -16.84 3.00
CA HIS A 80 -0.12 -15.50 3.11
C HIS A 80 0.74 -14.43 2.42
N LEU A 81 2.05 -14.39 2.68
CA LEU A 81 2.98 -13.45 2.03
C LEU A 81 2.94 -13.57 0.51
N VAL A 82 3.07 -14.79 -0.02
CA VAL A 82 3.08 -15.07 -1.46
C VAL A 82 1.72 -14.77 -2.08
N SER A 83 0.60 -15.08 -1.40
CA SER A 83 -0.73 -14.73 -1.92
C SER A 83 -0.94 -13.22 -2.04
N GLY A 84 -0.41 -12.43 -1.10
CA GLY A 84 -0.38 -10.98 -1.20
C GLY A 84 0.46 -10.51 -2.38
N ALA A 85 1.70 -10.99 -2.43
CA ALA A 85 2.70 -10.60 -3.40
C ALA A 85 2.37 -10.96 -4.85
N TRP A 86 1.80 -12.14 -5.09
CA TRP A 86 1.73 -12.75 -6.43
C TRP A 86 0.34 -13.15 -6.89
N LEU A 87 -0.65 -13.20 -5.99
CA LEU A 87 -2.04 -13.44 -6.38
C LEU A 87 -2.87 -12.16 -6.31
N SER A 88 -2.72 -11.39 -5.22
CA SER A 88 -3.54 -10.20 -4.98
C SER A 88 -3.23 -9.08 -5.97
N ILE A 89 -1.95 -8.85 -6.30
CA ILE A 89 -1.54 -7.81 -7.27
C ILE A 89 -2.12 -8.04 -8.67
N PRO A 90 -1.89 -9.18 -9.36
CA PRO A 90 -2.40 -9.34 -10.71
C PRO A 90 -3.94 -9.35 -10.76
N LEU A 91 -4.60 -9.84 -9.71
CA LEU A 91 -6.06 -9.76 -9.62
C LEU A 91 -6.54 -8.32 -9.43
N SER A 92 -5.90 -7.55 -8.54
CA SER A 92 -6.24 -6.13 -8.33
C SER A 92 -6.02 -5.35 -9.62
N PHE A 93 -4.86 -5.51 -10.24
CA PHE A 93 -4.52 -4.86 -11.51
C PHE A 93 -5.53 -5.18 -12.62
N LEU A 94 -5.92 -6.45 -12.77
CA LEU A 94 -6.93 -6.83 -13.77
C LEU A 94 -8.27 -6.13 -13.53
N ILE A 95 -8.74 -6.12 -12.27
CA ILE A 95 -10.01 -5.48 -11.90
C ILE A 95 -9.91 -3.96 -12.06
N GLU A 96 -8.77 -3.35 -11.70
CA GLU A 96 -8.49 -1.93 -11.85
C GLU A 96 -8.50 -1.50 -13.31
N VAL A 97 -7.83 -2.24 -14.21
CA VAL A 97 -7.85 -1.95 -15.65
C VAL A 97 -9.27 -1.99 -16.20
N ILE A 98 -10.08 -2.97 -15.80
CA ILE A 98 -11.49 -3.07 -16.19
C ILE A 98 -12.28 -1.87 -15.63
N ALA A 99 -12.10 -1.53 -14.35
CA ALA A 99 -12.83 -0.45 -13.70
C ALA A 99 -12.47 0.92 -14.29
N VAL A 100 -11.17 1.20 -14.46
CA VAL A 100 -10.67 2.44 -15.07
C VAL A 100 -11.09 2.54 -16.52
N GLY A 101 -11.04 1.45 -17.29
CA GLY A 101 -11.53 1.40 -18.67
C GLY A 101 -13.02 1.71 -18.77
N ALA A 102 -13.85 1.13 -17.88
CA ALA A 102 -15.27 1.40 -17.82
C ALA A 102 -15.59 2.86 -17.43
N ILE A 103 -14.88 3.40 -16.43
CA ILE A 103 -15.00 4.80 -16.02
C ILE A 103 -14.58 5.73 -17.16
N GLY A 104 -13.46 5.46 -17.82
CA GLY A 104 -12.96 6.23 -18.96
C GLY A 104 -13.97 6.25 -20.11
N LEU A 105 -14.54 5.08 -20.46
CA LEU A 105 -15.59 5.00 -21.47
C LEU A 105 -16.83 5.81 -21.07
N ALA A 106 -17.28 5.72 -19.82
CA ALA A 106 -18.42 6.48 -19.34
C ALA A 106 -18.17 8.00 -19.40
N VAL A 107 -16.96 8.46 -19.03
CA VAL A 107 -16.55 9.86 -19.13
C VAL A 107 -16.52 10.30 -20.59
N LEU A 108 -15.96 9.51 -21.51
CA LEU A 108 -15.95 9.84 -22.94
C LEU A 108 -17.36 9.96 -23.51
N ILE A 109 -18.26 9.05 -23.17
CA ILE A 109 -19.68 9.12 -23.57
C ILE A 109 -20.33 10.40 -22.99
N ALA A 110 -20.11 10.70 -21.72
CA ALA A 110 -20.64 11.89 -21.09
C ALA A 110 -20.12 13.18 -21.76
N LEU A 111 -18.82 13.25 -22.07
CA LEU A 111 -18.22 14.36 -22.79
C LEU A 111 -18.81 14.50 -24.20
N ALA A 112 -18.98 13.40 -24.93
CA ALA A 112 -19.59 13.42 -26.26
C ALA A 112 -21.03 13.95 -26.26
N ILE A 113 -21.79 13.73 -25.17
CA ILE A 113 -23.17 14.20 -25.03
C ILE A 113 -23.22 15.66 -24.52
N LEU A 114 -22.40 15.99 -23.51
CA LEU A 114 -22.49 17.26 -22.78
C LEU A 114 -21.62 18.37 -23.38
N MET A 115 -20.49 18.01 -24.01
CA MET A 115 -19.50 18.95 -24.56
C MET A 115 -18.93 18.39 -25.89
N PRO A 116 -19.75 18.30 -26.95
CA PRO A 116 -19.31 17.71 -28.22
C PRO A 116 -18.21 18.52 -28.90
N ASP A 117 -18.27 19.86 -28.88
CA ASP A 117 -17.33 20.71 -29.63
C ASP A 117 -15.87 20.58 -29.13
N PRO A 118 -15.57 20.64 -27.81
CA PRO A 118 -14.22 20.38 -27.31
C PRO A 118 -13.67 18.99 -27.66
N LEU A 119 -14.52 17.96 -27.67
CA LEU A 119 -14.12 16.59 -28.01
C LEU A 119 -13.80 16.44 -29.51
N ILE A 120 -14.59 17.10 -30.36
CA ILE A 120 -14.35 17.16 -31.81
C ILE A 120 -13.05 17.92 -32.11
N GLU A 121 -12.82 19.05 -31.44
CA GLU A 121 -11.59 19.81 -31.60
C GLU A 121 -10.37 19.00 -31.13
N PHE A 122 -10.49 18.29 -30.00
CA PHE A 122 -9.45 17.39 -29.52
C PHE A 122 -9.09 16.31 -30.56
N THR A 123 -10.09 15.62 -31.11
CA THR A 123 -9.86 14.57 -32.12
C THR A 123 -9.33 15.11 -33.46
N ARG A 124 -9.66 16.36 -33.81
CA ARG A 124 -9.08 17.05 -34.97
C ARG A 124 -7.65 17.50 -34.74
N ARG A 125 -7.32 17.94 -33.54
CA ARG A 125 -6.00 18.46 -33.17
C ARG A 125 -4.98 17.35 -32.95
N TYR A 126 -5.43 16.18 -32.48
CA TYR A 126 -4.58 15.04 -32.17
C TYR A 126 -5.03 13.85 -33.02
N GLN A 127 -4.61 13.86 -34.29
CA GLN A 127 -4.90 12.78 -35.23
C GLN A 127 -3.90 11.62 -35.10
N SER A 128 -2.70 11.88 -34.57
CA SER A 128 -1.69 10.87 -34.29
C SER A 128 -1.18 10.93 -32.85
N LEU A 129 -0.63 9.81 -32.37
CA LEU A 129 0.05 9.76 -31.06
C LEU A 129 1.38 10.55 -31.07
N GLU A 130 1.92 10.85 -32.25
CA GLU A 130 3.15 11.65 -32.41
C GLU A 130 2.91 13.14 -32.12
N ASP A 131 1.66 13.60 -32.20
CA ASP A 131 1.25 14.98 -31.89
C ASP A 131 1.10 15.24 -30.38
N LEU A 132 1.17 14.20 -29.56
CA LEU A 132 1.08 14.29 -28.10
C LEU A 132 2.46 14.53 -27.50
N ASP A 133 2.75 15.78 -27.14
CA ASP A 133 3.91 16.10 -26.33
C ASP A 133 3.61 15.99 -24.82
N MET A 134 4.66 15.84 -24.02
CA MET A 134 4.51 15.70 -22.56
C MET A 134 3.92 16.96 -21.91
N THR A 135 4.20 18.14 -22.46
CA THR A 135 3.71 19.43 -21.94
C THR A 135 2.20 19.50 -22.01
N LEU A 136 1.63 19.09 -23.15
CA LEU A 136 0.21 18.99 -23.35
C LEU A 136 -0.40 17.99 -22.38
N ILE A 137 0.14 16.77 -22.29
CA ILE A 137 -0.37 15.73 -21.39
C ILE A 137 -0.44 16.25 -19.95
N LEU A 138 0.62 16.93 -19.50
CA LEU A 138 0.67 17.53 -18.16
C LEU A 138 -0.34 18.68 -18.00
N GLY A 139 -0.52 19.52 -19.01
CA GLY A 139 -1.54 20.58 -19.01
C GLY A 139 -2.97 20.05 -18.89
N TRP A 140 -3.26 18.90 -19.51
CA TRP A 140 -4.53 18.19 -19.36
C TRP A 140 -4.65 17.51 -17.99
N ALA A 141 -3.58 16.88 -17.50
CA ALA A 141 -3.56 16.24 -16.18
C ALA A 141 -3.81 17.24 -15.04
N LEU A 142 -3.35 18.48 -15.17
CA LEU A 142 -3.55 19.53 -14.17
C LEU A 142 -4.94 20.19 -14.22
N GLN A 143 -5.83 19.79 -15.14
CA GLN A 143 -7.20 20.30 -15.14
C GLN A 143 -7.98 19.82 -13.90
N PRO A 144 -8.88 20.65 -13.32
CA PRO A 144 -9.60 20.28 -12.11
C PRO A 144 -10.39 18.96 -12.20
N TRP A 145 -11.01 18.69 -13.35
CA TRP A 145 -11.74 17.43 -13.57
C TRP A 145 -10.81 16.22 -13.66
N ALA A 146 -9.59 16.38 -14.18
CA ALA A 146 -8.60 15.31 -14.30
C ALA A 146 -8.04 14.97 -12.92
N ILE A 147 -7.77 15.99 -12.08
CA ILE A 147 -7.39 15.81 -10.68
C ILE A 147 -8.52 15.15 -9.89
N ALA A 148 -9.78 15.57 -10.08
CA ALA A 148 -10.93 14.96 -9.43
C ALA A 148 -11.08 13.49 -9.83
N LEU A 149 -10.90 13.16 -11.11
CA LEU A 149 -10.92 11.78 -11.61
C LEU A 149 -9.77 10.96 -11.01
N ALA A 150 -8.55 11.53 -10.97
CA ALA A 150 -7.40 10.89 -10.35
C ALA A 150 -7.65 10.60 -8.86
N LEU A 151 -8.27 11.53 -8.12
CA LEU A 151 -8.68 11.31 -6.73
C LEU A 151 -9.73 10.22 -6.61
N ILE A 152 -10.79 10.22 -7.43
CA ILE A 152 -11.81 9.16 -7.39
C ILE A 152 -11.18 7.78 -7.65
N VAL A 153 -10.34 7.68 -8.67
CA VAL A 153 -9.70 6.41 -9.02
C VAL A 153 -8.71 5.98 -7.94
N ALA A 154 -7.74 6.82 -7.60
CA ALA A 154 -6.65 6.47 -6.71
C ALA A 154 -7.07 6.41 -5.23
N ALA A 155 -8.02 7.24 -4.78
CA ALA A 155 -8.43 7.30 -3.39
C ALA A 155 -9.68 6.49 -3.05
N LEU A 156 -10.44 6.02 -4.04
CA LEU A 156 -11.64 5.22 -3.78
C LEU A 156 -11.60 3.89 -4.53
N ILE A 157 -11.53 3.91 -5.86
CA ILE A 157 -11.66 2.70 -6.67
C ILE A 157 -10.51 1.72 -6.41
N VAL A 158 -9.28 2.19 -6.50
CA VAL A 158 -8.07 1.39 -6.25
C VAL A 158 -8.08 0.82 -4.82
N PRO A 159 -8.25 1.63 -3.75
CA PRO A 159 -8.37 1.10 -2.38
C PRO A 159 -9.48 0.07 -2.20
N MET A 160 -10.65 0.26 -2.79
CA MET A 160 -11.73 -0.74 -2.73
C MET A 160 -11.29 -2.08 -3.31
N ILE A 161 -10.67 -2.06 -4.49
CA ILE A 161 -10.23 -3.29 -5.17
C ILE A 161 -9.10 -3.95 -4.37
N GLU A 162 -8.05 -3.21 -4.07
CA GLU A 162 -6.87 -3.78 -3.43
C GLU A 162 -7.17 -4.29 -2.02
N GLU A 163 -7.92 -3.56 -1.19
CA GLU A 163 -8.24 -4.01 0.18
C GLU A 163 -9.16 -5.22 0.19
N LEU A 164 -9.93 -5.44 -0.88
CA LEU A 164 -10.70 -6.67 -1.07
C LEU A 164 -9.79 -7.85 -1.46
N MET A 165 -8.78 -7.61 -2.31
CA MET A 165 -7.92 -8.65 -2.86
C MET A 165 -6.76 -9.04 -1.95
N LYS A 166 -6.10 -8.09 -1.26
CA LYS A 166 -4.93 -8.33 -0.39
C LYS A 166 -5.11 -9.50 0.61
N PRO A 167 -6.24 -9.63 1.34
CA PRO A 167 -6.42 -10.73 2.28
C PRO A 167 -6.94 -12.02 1.61
N ILE A 168 -6.88 -12.18 0.28
CA ILE A 168 -7.36 -13.40 -0.41
C ILE A 168 -6.71 -14.67 0.14
N GLY A 169 -5.44 -14.58 0.58
CA GLY A 169 -4.76 -15.66 1.28
C GLY A 169 -5.47 -16.09 2.56
N VAL A 170 -6.16 -15.20 3.27
CA VAL A 170 -6.98 -15.56 4.43
C VAL A 170 -8.14 -16.45 4.01
N ALA A 171 -8.83 -16.09 2.93
CA ALA A 171 -9.96 -16.87 2.43
C ALA A 171 -9.53 -18.26 1.92
N ILE A 172 -8.36 -18.36 1.27
CA ILE A 172 -7.86 -19.61 0.67
C ILE A 172 -7.15 -20.50 1.72
N VAL A 173 -6.24 -19.92 2.51
CA VAL A 173 -5.29 -20.66 3.36
C VAL A 173 -5.85 -20.93 4.75
N ALA A 174 -6.67 -20.02 5.29
CA ALA A 174 -7.04 -20.06 6.72
C ALA A 174 -8.22 -21.01 7.04
N ARG A 175 -8.62 -21.88 6.10
CA ARG A 175 -9.78 -22.79 6.16
C ARG A 175 -11.11 -22.02 6.33
N ARG A 176 -12.25 -22.71 6.38
CA ARG A 176 -13.59 -22.07 6.37
C ARG A 176 -13.89 -21.17 7.58
N ARG A 177 -13.15 -21.25 8.70
CA ARG A 177 -13.42 -20.53 9.95
C ARG A 177 -12.14 -20.22 10.75
N PRO A 178 -11.25 -19.34 10.24
CA PRO A 178 -10.07 -18.95 11.01
C PRO A 178 -10.46 -18.19 12.28
N SER A 179 -9.64 -18.30 13.32
CA SER A 179 -9.78 -17.42 14.48
C SER A 179 -9.54 -15.96 14.07
N PRO A 180 -10.14 -14.96 14.75
CA PRO A 180 -9.91 -13.56 14.44
C PRO A 180 -8.43 -13.17 14.45
N MET A 181 -7.63 -13.74 15.36
CA MET A 181 -6.19 -13.51 15.39
C MET A 181 -5.49 -14.11 14.17
N ALA A 182 -5.81 -15.36 13.81
CA ALA A 182 -5.19 -16.00 12.66
C ALA A 182 -5.54 -15.26 11.36
N ALA A 183 -6.80 -14.85 11.21
CA ALA A 183 -7.27 -14.09 10.06
C ALA A 183 -6.62 -12.69 9.98
N TYR A 184 -6.49 -12.00 11.13
CA TYR A 184 -5.76 -10.73 11.24
C TYR A 184 -4.30 -10.87 10.80
N LEU A 185 -3.58 -11.86 11.33
CA LEU A 185 -2.18 -12.10 10.97
C LEU A 185 -2.00 -12.47 9.50
N GLY A 186 -2.88 -13.32 8.97
CA GLY A 186 -2.86 -13.66 7.55
C GLY A 186 -3.13 -12.44 6.67
N GLY A 187 -4.00 -11.52 7.11
CA GLY A 187 -4.23 -10.22 6.49
C GLY A 187 -2.99 -9.33 6.50
N VAL A 188 -2.34 -9.17 7.66
CA VAL A 188 -1.09 -8.40 7.79
C VAL A 188 0.00 -8.96 6.86
N MET A 189 0.19 -10.28 6.86
CA MET A 189 1.16 -10.95 5.99
C MET A 189 0.82 -10.75 4.50
N GLY A 190 -0.45 -10.88 4.12
CA GLY A 190 -0.90 -10.60 2.74
C GLY A 190 -0.65 -9.15 2.32
N GLY A 191 -0.98 -8.19 3.18
CA GLY A 191 -0.75 -6.77 2.91
C GLY A 191 0.73 -6.41 2.78
N LEU A 192 1.58 -6.99 3.63
CA LEU A 192 3.03 -6.78 3.54
C LEU A 192 3.64 -7.48 2.32
N GLY A 193 3.13 -8.64 1.91
CA GLY A 193 3.50 -9.29 0.66
C GLY A 193 3.13 -8.46 -0.57
N PHE A 194 1.91 -7.91 -0.59
CA PHE A 194 1.45 -6.98 -1.62
C PHE A 194 2.36 -5.75 -1.69
N ALA A 195 2.57 -5.06 -0.57
CA ALA A 195 3.38 -3.85 -0.50
C ALA A 195 4.85 -4.09 -0.85
N PHE A 196 5.38 -5.27 -0.52
CA PHE A 196 6.73 -5.68 -0.91
C PHE A 196 6.87 -5.68 -2.44
N THR A 197 6.00 -6.40 -3.15
CA THR A 197 6.07 -6.47 -4.61
C THR A 197 5.72 -5.13 -5.26
N GLU A 198 4.75 -4.38 -4.75
CA GLU A 198 4.43 -3.04 -5.24
C GLU A 198 5.64 -2.09 -5.13
N THR A 199 6.33 -2.11 -3.98
CA THR A 199 7.53 -1.30 -3.77
C THR A 199 8.69 -1.75 -4.65
N LEU A 200 8.82 -3.06 -4.94
CA LEU A 200 9.80 -3.56 -5.89
C LEU A 200 9.47 -3.19 -7.34
N GLY A 201 8.19 -3.15 -7.72
CA GLY A 201 7.79 -2.67 -9.05
C GLY A 201 8.23 -1.22 -9.32
N ASN A 202 8.47 -0.45 -8.26
CA ASN A 202 8.97 0.92 -8.31
C ASN A 202 10.51 1.04 -8.35
N LEU A 203 11.26 -0.07 -8.47
CA LEU A 203 12.74 -0.07 -8.58
C LEU A 203 13.29 0.76 -9.74
N ILE A 204 12.46 1.01 -10.76
CA ILE A 204 12.85 1.68 -12.01
C ILE A 204 12.92 3.22 -11.83
N ASN A 205 12.32 3.76 -10.77
CA ASN A 205 12.24 5.19 -10.53
C ASN A 205 13.39 5.68 -9.65
N ILE A 206 14.51 6.05 -10.28
CA ILE A 206 15.62 6.74 -9.60
C ILE A 206 15.28 8.23 -9.55
N THR A 207 14.99 8.73 -8.35
CA THR A 207 14.71 10.16 -8.08
C THR A 207 15.84 10.75 -7.24
N ASP A 208 15.99 12.07 -7.24
CA ASP A 208 16.89 12.77 -6.32
C ASP A 208 16.08 13.83 -5.54
N PRO A 209 15.96 13.72 -4.20
CA PRO A 209 16.54 12.71 -3.31
C PRO A 209 15.77 11.37 -3.27
N TRP A 210 16.44 10.27 -3.64
CA TRP A 210 15.88 8.91 -3.65
C TRP A 210 15.40 8.45 -2.27
N ILE A 211 16.08 8.88 -1.21
CA ILE A 211 15.72 8.55 0.17
C ILE A 211 14.28 8.93 0.51
N VAL A 212 13.76 10.03 -0.06
CA VAL A 212 12.38 10.48 0.17
C VAL A 212 11.38 9.49 -0.41
N LEU A 213 11.64 9.00 -1.63
CA LEU A 213 10.82 7.97 -2.27
C LEU A 213 10.77 6.70 -1.42
N ILE A 214 11.91 6.22 -0.96
CA ILE A 214 11.97 4.98 -0.17
C ILE A 214 11.29 5.12 1.18
N VAL A 215 11.48 6.24 1.89
CA VAL A 215 10.80 6.50 3.16
C VAL A 215 9.29 6.53 2.97
N ALA A 216 8.79 7.18 1.90
CA ALA A 216 7.38 7.15 1.56
C ALA A 216 6.87 5.71 1.34
N ARG A 217 7.64 4.88 0.63
CA ARG A 217 7.31 3.47 0.40
C ARG A 217 7.32 2.62 1.67
N MET A 218 8.23 2.87 2.61
CA MET A 218 8.18 2.24 3.93
C MET A 218 6.86 2.54 4.65
N GLY A 219 6.38 3.79 4.53
CA GLY A 219 5.08 4.20 5.04
C GLY A 219 3.92 3.46 4.38
N THR A 220 3.95 3.34 3.05
CA THR A 220 2.98 2.54 2.28
C THR A 220 2.93 1.08 2.75
N MET A 221 4.08 0.47 3.05
CA MET A 221 4.13 -0.89 3.60
C MET A 221 3.41 -1.01 4.95
N ALA A 222 3.62 -0.05 5.86
CA ALA A 222 2.93 -0.04 7.15
C ALA A 222 1.41 0.13 6.98
N MET A 223 0.99 1.02 6.07
CA MET A 223 -0.41 1.24 5.74
C MET A 223 -1.06 -0.06 5.21
N HIS A 224 -0.50 -0.67 4.17
CA HIS A 224 -1.04 -1.90 3.58
C HIS A 224 -1.06 -3.09 4.54
N GLY A 225 0.00 -3.24 5.35
CA GLY A 225 0.03 -4.27 6.39
C GLY A 225 -1.12 -4.09 7.38
N PHE A 226 -1.38 -2.84 7.80
CA PHE A 226 -2.45 -2.56 8.76
C PHE A 226 -3.85 -2.69 8.16
N THR A 227 -4.11 -2.09 7.00
CA THR A 227 -5.43 -2.11 6.34
C THR A 227 -5.84 -3.54 5.97
N SER A 228 -4.96 -4.31 5.34
CA SER A 228 -5.20 -5.72 5.03
C SER A 228 -5.36 -6.56 6.30
N GLY A 229 -4.64 -6.22 7.37
CA GLY A 229 -4.84 -6.78 8.70
C GLY A 229 -6.26 -6.56 9.22
N LEU A 230 -6.80 -5.34 9.13
CA LEU A 230 -8.18 -5.02 9.53
C LEU A 230 -9.20 -5.85 8.73
N VAL A 231 -9.05 -5.93 7.41
CA VAL A 231 -9.95 -6.73 6.57
C VAL A 231 -9.85 -8.22 6.93
N GLY A 232 -8.64 -8.72 7.13
CA GLY A 232 -8.38 -10.08 7.62
C GLY A 232 -9.06 -10.35 8.98
N TRP A 233 -8.98 -9.43 9.93
CA TRP A 233 -9.72 -9.54 11.20
C TRP A 233 -11.24 -9.61 10.95
N GLY A 234 -11.75 -8.75 10.09
CA GLY A 234 -13.15 -8.75 9.64
C GLY A 234 -13.60 -10.12 9.13
N TRP A 235 -12.76 -10.78 8.31
CA TRP A 235 -13.01 -12.15 7.83
C TRP A 235 -13.13 -13.15 8.97
N GLY A 236 -12.23 -13.09 9.96
CA GLY A 236 -12.31 -13.93 11.16
C GLY A 236 -13.59 -13.71 11.97
N GLN A 237 -14.21 -12.54 11.88
CA GLN A 237 -15.49 -12.25 12.54
C GLN A 237 -16.69 -12.93 11.87
N LEU A 238 -16.58 -13.40 10.62
CA LEU A 238 -17.63 -14.18 9.95
C LEU A 238 -17.87 -15.52 10.65
N ALA A 239 -16.80 -16.18 11.12
CA ALA A 239 -16.91 -17.41 11.90
C ALA A 239 -17.72 -17.20 13.20
N ALA A 240 -17.65 -15.99 13.77
CA ALA A 240 -18.41 -15.58 14.94
C ALA A 240 -19.82 -15.04 14.62
N LYS A 241 -20.31 -15.20 13.38
CA LYS A 241 -21.61 -14.69 12.88
C LYS A 241 -21.78 -13.18 13.08
N ARG A 242 -20.71 -12.40 12.95
CA ARG A 242 -20.71 -10.93 13.07
C ARG A 242 -20.32 -10.26 11.75
N PRO A 243 -21.12 -10.41 10.66
CA PRO A 243 -20.75 -9.95 9.32
C PRO A 243 -20.55 -8.44 9.22
N TRP A 244 -21.29 -7.65 10.00
CA TRP A 244 -21.16 -6.21 10.03
C TRP A 244 -19.78 -5.72 10.47
N ARG A 245 -19.01 -6.54 11.20
CA ARG A 245 -17.62 -6.21 11.55
C ARG A 245 -16.69 -6.31 10.35
N LEU A 246 -16.95 -7.21 9.40
CA LEU A 246 -16.20 -7.26 8.14
C LEU A 246 -16.49 -6.00 7.32
N VAL A 247 -17.76 -5.62 7.18
CA VAL A 247 -18.15 -4.41 6.44
C VAL A 247 -17.48 -3.17 7.04
N GLY A 248 -17.54 -3.00 8.37
CA GLY A 248 -16.89 -1.89 9.05
C GLY A 248 -15.36 -1.91 8.93
N ALA A 249 -14.73 -3.09 9.04
CA ALA A 249 -13.29 -3.22 8.89
C ALA A 249 -12.83 -2.92 7.46
N TYR A 250 -13.57 -3.40 6.45
CA TYR A 250 -13.32 -3.11 5.06
C TYR A 250 -13.52 -1.63 4.74
N ALA A 251 -14.63 -1.02 5.17
CA ALA A 251 -14.87 0.41 4.99
C ALA A 251 -13.78 1.26 5.66
N GLY A 252 -13.35 0.88 6.87
CA GLY A 252 -12.25 1.56 7.57
C GLY A 252 -10.90 1.40 6.86
N ALA A 253 -10.61 0.21 6.31
CA ALA A 253 -9.41 -0.05 5.53
C ALA A 253 -9.39 0.78 4.24
N VAL A 254 -10.49 0.78 3.48
CA VAL A 254 -10.66 1.59 2.27
C VAL A 254 -10.54 3.08 2.58
N ALA A 255 -11.15 3.56 3.66
CA ALA A 255 -11.05 4.97 4.05
C ALA A 255 -9.61 5.36 4.43
N LEU A 256 -8.89 4.51 5.18
CA LEU A 256 -7.51 4.78 5.58
C LEU A 256 -6.54 4.76 4.39
N HIS A 257 -6.68 3.76 3.51
CA HIS A 257 -5.88 3.67 2.29
C HIS A 257 -6.25 4.79 1.30
N GLY A 258 -7.53 5.09 1.14
CA GLY A 258 -8.00 6.22 0.35
C GLY A 258 -7.48 7.57 0.84
N LEU A 259 -7.41 7.77 2.14
CA LEU A 259 -6.82 8.97 2.74
C LEU A 259 -5.32 9.07 2.45
N TRP A 260 -4.59 7.95 2.53
CA TRP A 260 -3.19 7.86 2.14
C TRP A 260 -3.00 8.25 0.66
N ASN A 261 -3.76 7.62 -0.24
CA ASN A 261 -3.65 7.89 -1.68
C ASN A 261 -4.08 9.31 -2.05
N SER A 262 -5.12 9.86 -1.41
CA SER A 262 -5.52 11.26 -1.60
C SER A 262 -4.37 12.21 -1.28
N ALA A 263 -3.71 12.00 -0.14
CA ALA A 263 -2.59 12.83 0.27
C ALA A 263 -1.40 12.73 -0.69
N VAL A 264 -1.09 11.51 -1.17
CA VAL A 264 -0.05 11.30 -2.20
C VAL A 264 -0.41 12.02 -3.50
N VAL A 265 -1.64 11.87 -4.00
CA VAL A 265 -2.11 12.55 -5.22
C VAL A 265 -1.98 14.06 -5.07
N ILE A 266 -2.45 14.65 -3.97
CA ILE A 266 -2.36 16.10 -3.75
C ILE A 266 -0.90 16.57 -3.72
N VAL A 267 -0.01 15.85 -3.03
CA VAL A 267 1.42 16.20 -2.99
C VAL A 267 2.04 16.14 -4.39
N VAL A 268 1.79 15.06 -5.14
CA VAL A 268 2.35 14.88 -6.49
C VAL A 268 1.84 15.95 -7.45
N PHE A 269 0.53 16.16 -7.52
CA PHE A 269 -0.07 17.15 -8.42
C PHE A 269 0.31 18.58 -8.05
N SER A 270 0.52 18.88 -6.76
CA SER A 270 1.05 20.18 -6.32
C SER A 270 2.48 20.39 -6.81
N GLY A 271 3.33 19.36 -6.72
CA GLY A 271 4.69 19.41 -7.27
C GLY A 271 4.69 19.63 -8.78
N LEU A 272 3.84 18.91 -9.52
CA LEU A 272 3.67 19.09 -10.96
C LEU A 272 3.18 20.50 -11.32
N TYR A 273 2.24 21.05 -10.55
CA TYR A 273 1.76 22.42 -10.76
C TYR A 273 2.89 23.46 -10.70
N PHE A 274 3.74 23.40 -9.66
CA PHE A 274 4.87 24.32 -9.52
C PHE A 274 5.95 24.12 -10.59
N GLN A 275 6.13 22.89 -11.08
CA GLN A 275 7.05 22.62 -12.19
C GLN A 275 6.54 23.19 -13.52
N GLN A 276 5.24 23.11 -13.77
CA GLN A 276 4.61 23.59 -15.01
C GLN A 276 4.26 25.07 -14.97
N THR A 277 4.30 25.71 -13.80
CA THR A 277 3.94 27.12 -13.61
C THR A 277 5.09 27.86 -12.94
N PRO A 278 6.10 28.34 -13.70
CA PRO A 278 7.30 28.98 -13.13
C PRO A 278 7.02 30.26 -12.35
N ASN A 279 5.95 30.98 -12.71
CA ASN A 279 5.49 32.20 -12.04
C ASN A 279 4.01 32.04 -11.65
N PRO A 280 3.70 31.23 -10.62
CA PRO A 280 2.33 31.00 -10.21
C PRO A 280 1.75 32.26 -9.55
N ASP A 281 0.43 32.44 -9.67
CA ASP A 281 -0.28 33.45 -8.89
C ASP A 281 0.01 33.25 -7.38
N PRO A 282 0.36 34.32 -6.61
CA PRO A 282 0.74 34.17 -5.21
C PRO A 282 -0.34 33.51 -4.34
N ALA A 283 -1.62 33.80 -4.57
CA ALA A 283 -2.70 33.21 -3.78
C ALA A 283 -2.87 31.71 -4.10
N ALA A 284 -2.81 31.35 -5.39
CA ALA A 284 -2.83 29.95 -5.82
C ALA A 284 -1.62 29.16 -5.28
N ALA A 285 -0.43 29.76 -5.31
CA ALA A 285 0.79 29.16 -4.78
C ALA A 285 0.68 28.89 -3.26
N ILE A 286 0.16 29.86 -2.48
CA ILE A 286 -0.06 29.67 -1.04
C ILE A 286 -1.06 28.55 -0.79
N LEU A 287 -2.19 28.53 -1.50
CA LEU A 287 -3.23 27.52 -1.31
C LEU A 287 -2.72 26.11 -1.63
N ILE A 288 -2.14 25.92 -2.82
CA ILE A 288 -1.64 24.62 -3.29
C ILE A 288 -0.46 24.16 -2.43
N GLY A 289 0.48 25.05 -2.12
CA GLY A 289 1.62 24.76 -1.23
C GLY A 289 1.17 24.36 0.17
N SER A 290 0.16 25.05 0.73
CA SER A 290 -0.40 24.71 2.05
C SER A 290 -1.12 23.37 2.03
N ALA A 291 -1.90 23.08 0.98
CA ALA A 291 -2.57 21.78 0.82
C ALA A 291 -1.55 20.62 0.74
N ALA A 292 -0.47 20.80 -0.03
CA ALA A 292 0.62 19.84 -0.12
C ALA A 292 1.32 19.64 1.23
N ALA A 293 1.60 20.72 1.97
CA ALA A 293 2.23 20.64 3.28
C ALA A 293 1.35 19.91 4.32
N VAL A 294 0.04 20.19 4.32
CA VAL A 294 -0.93 19.47 5.17
C VAL A 294 -0.99 17.99 4.80
N CYS A 295 -1.01 17.64 3.51
CA CYS A 295 -1.00 16.26 3.05
C CYS A 295 0.30 15.53 3.39
N ALA A 296 1.45 16.19 3.26
CA ALA A 296 2.74 15.64 3.68
C ALA A 296 2.78 15.38 5.19
N LEU A 297 2.30 16.33 6.01
CA LEU A 297 2.16 16.13 7.45
C LEU A 297 1.21 14.98 7.78
N LEU A 298 0.08 14.88 7.08
CA LEU A 298 -0.86 13.79 7.25
C LEU A 298 -0.19 12.44 6.96
N LEU A 299 0.56 12.30 5.87
CA LEU A 299 1.32 11.08 5.56
C LEU A 299 2.31 10.75 6.68
N LEU A 300 3.05 11.73 7.18
CA LEU A 300 3.99 11.57 8.30
C LEU A 300 3.30 11.07 9.58
N LEU A 301 2.07 11.49 9.85
CA LEU A 301 1.28 11.07 11.01
C LEU A 301 0.56 9.72 10.79
N LEU A 302 0.19 9.40 9.55
CA LEU A 302 -0.48 8.14 9.21
C LEU A 302 0.46 6.94 9.40
N VAL A 303 1.75 7.07 9.11
CA VAL A 303 2.74 6.00 9.29
C VAL A 303 2.77 5.47 10.74
N PRO A 304 3.10 6.28 11.77
CA PRO A 304 3.12 5.81 13.15
C PRO A 304 1.74 5.35 13.61
N THR A 305 0.66 5.95 13.11
CA THR A 305 -0.72 5.52 13.39
C THR A 305 -0.98 4.10 12.90
N CYS A 306 -0.58 3.77 11.66
CA CYS A 306 -0.72 2.43 11.10
C CYS A 306 0.16 1.41 11.85
N VAL A 307 1.41 1.78 12.16
CA VAL A 307 2.33 0.94 12.94
C VAL A 307 1.78 0.65 14.33
N ALA A 308 1.34 1.68 15.06
CA ALA A 308 0.77 1.55 16.39
C ALA A 308 -0.56 0.79 16.37
N GLY A 309 -1.43 1.08 15.40
CA GLY A 309 -2.69 0.37 15.19
C GLY A 309 -2.46 -1.11 14.94
N MET A 310 -1.50 -1.46 14.07
CA MET A 310 -1.16 -2.83 13.77
C MET A 310 -0.64 -3.59 15.01
N ALA A 311 0.22 -2.97 15.81
CA ALA A 311 0.72 -3.55 17.05
C ALA A 311 -0.40 -3.70 18.10
N TRP A 312 -1.24 -2.67 18.25
CA TRP A 312 -2.30 -2.60 19.25
C TRP A 312 -3.43 -3.60 18.98
N VAL A 313 -3.91 -3.72 17.74
CA VAL A 313 -4.92 -4.72 17.36
C VAL A 313 -4.38 -6.12 17.61
N GLY A 314 -3.14 -6.39 17.18
CA GLY A 314 -2.47 -7.66 17.45
C GLY A 314 -2.38 -7.97 18.96
N TYR A 315 -2.04 -6.98 19.79
CA TYR A 315 -2.03 -7.12 21.24
C TYR A 315 -3.41 -7.43 21.82
N ARG A 316 -4.45 -6.69 21.41
CA ARG A 316 -5.83 -6.89 21.88
C ARG A 316 -6.36 -8.28 21.54
N LEU A 317 -6.15 -8.76 20.32
CA LEU A 317 -6.61 -10.08 19.88
C LEU A 317 -5.93 -11.21 20.67
N ARG A 318 -4.62 -11.10 20.94
CA ARG A 318 -3.88 -12.05 21.79
C ARG A 318 -4.48 -12.19 23.19
N THR A 319 -4.84 -11.08 23.82
CA THR A 319 -5.42 -11.11 25.17
C THR A 319 -6.81 -11.74 25.21
N THR A 320 -7.52 -11.71 24.09
CA THR A 320 -8.85 -12.32 23.93
C THR A 320 -8.73 -13.83 23.71
N ASP A 321 -7.85 -14.29 22.80
CA ASP A 321 -7.65 -15.72 22.51
C ASP A 321 -7.14 -16.51 23.72
N ARG A 322 -6.28 -15.92 24.56
CA ARG A 322 -5.81 -16.56 25.80
C ARG A 322 -6.92 -16.85 26.83
N ARG A 323 -8.07 -16.16 26.74
CA ARG A 323 -9.21 -16.32 27.65
C ARG A 323 -10.23 -17.33 27.13
N SER A 324 -10.09 -17.82 25.90
CA SER A 324 -11.01 -18.79 25.29
C SER A 324 -10.23 -19.73 24.38
N PRO A 325 -9.53 -20.73 24.94
CA PRO A 325 -8.87 -21.75 24.14
C PRO A 325 -9.96 -22.58 23.45
N ILE A 326 -10.36 -22.19 22.26
CA ILE A 326 -11.14 -23.08 21.40
C ILE A 326 -10.19 -24.20 21.00
N ALA A 327 -10.58 -25.41 21.39
CA ALA A 327 -9.82 -26.64 21.19
C ALA A 327 -9.36 -26.81 19.74
N ASP A 328 -8.07 -27.14 19.61
CA ASP A 328 -7.35 -27.75 18.50
C ASP A 328 -7.41 -27.07 17.11
N HIS A 329 -6.24 -26.52 16.73
CA HIS A 329 -5.87 -25.97 15.42
C HIS A 329 -5.50 -27.05 14.39
#